data_AF-A0A7K3YEX6-F1
#
_entry.id   AF-A0A7K3YEX6-F1
#
_cell.length_a   1.000
_cell.length_b   1.000
_cell.length_c   1.000
_cell.angle_alpha   90.00
_cell.angle_beta   90.00
_cell.angle_gamma   90.00
#
_symmetry.space_group_name_H-M   'P 1'
#
loop_
_entity.id
_entity.type
_entity.pdbx_description
1 polymer ?
#
loop_
_entity_poly.entity_id
_entity_poly.type
_entity_poly.pdbx_seq_one_letter_code
_entity_poly.pdbx_strand_id
1 'polypeptide(L)'
;MEKMSRSLQEGIITFDANLKSEILSCFGKTVDDNGYIVERDDPDQRVLTPNGEDVTLDEFAGIRKGSEIFIKADLPSLIELLDTLE
;
A
#
# COMPACT_ATOMS: atom_id res chain seq x y z
N MET A 1 -5.37 -16.29 -35.20
CA MET A 1 -4.38 -15.47 -34.47
C MET A 1 -4.50 -15.85 -33.01
N GLU A 2 -3.54 -16.64 -32.56
CA GLU A 2 -3.48 -17.27 -31.24
C GLU A 2 -3.15 -16.19 -30.19
N LYS A 3 -4.06 -15.92 -29.24
CA LYS A 3 -3.75 -15.06 -28.10
C LYS A 3 -2.83 -15.85 -27.18
N MET A 4 -1.54 -15.52 -27.22
CA MET A 4 -0.53 -16.10 -26.34
C MET A 4 -0.99 -16.02 -24.88
N SER A 5 -0.97 -17.18 -24.22
CA SER A 5 -1.12 -17.34 -22.79
C SER A 5 -0.07 -16.49 -22.08
N ARG A 6 -0.49 -15.62 -21.16
CA ARG A 6 0.45 -15.04 -20.19
C ARG A 6 0.83 -16.16 -19.23
N SER A 7 2.03 -16.72 -19.39
CA SER A 7 2.61 -17.56 -18.36
C SER A 7 2.82 -16.69 -17.11
N LEU A 8 2.22 -17.10 -16.00
CA LEU A 8 2.61 -16.59 -14.69
C LEU A 8 4.04 -17.09 -14.46
N GLN A 9 5.02 -16.19 -14.48
CA GLN A 9 6.36 -16.51 -13.99
C GLN A 9 6.24 -16.70 -12.48
N GLU A 10 6.63 -17.87 -11.98
CA GLU A 10 6.67 -18.17 -10.54
C GLU A 10 7.46 -17.07 -9.81
N GLY A 11 6.83 -16.45 -8.81
CA GLY A 11 7.50 -15.49 -7.91
C GLY A 11 7.43 -14.01 -8.27
N ILE A 12 6.76 -13.61 -9.37
CA ILE A 12 6.55 -12.18 -9.69
C ILE A 12 5.10 -11.80 -9.42
N ILE A 13 4.87 -11.04 -8.36
CA ILE A 13 3.61 -10.31 -8.14
C ILE A 13 3.73 -8.99 -8.89
N THR A 14 3.04 -8.88 -10.02
CA THR A 14 2.96 -7.62 -10.77
C THR A 14 1.81 -6.81 -10.23
N PHE A 15 2.12 -5.62 -9.71
CA PHE A 15 1.11 -4.71 -9.18
C PHE A 15 0.57 -3.83 -10.30
N ASP A 16 -0.73 -3.95 -10.62
CA ASP A 16 -1.37 -3.00 -11.53
C ASP A 16 -1.73 -1.69 -10.80
N ALA A 17 -2.08 -0.65 -11.55
CA ALA A 17 -2.36 0.67 -10.98
C ALA A 17 -3.57 0.68 -10.03
N ASN A 18 -4.48 -0.28 -10.13
CA ASN A 18 -5.67 -0.37 -9.29
C ASN A 18 -5.43 -1.18 -8.01
N LEU A 19 -4.31 -1.91 -7.93
CA LEU A 19 -4.00 -2.78 -6.82
C LEU A 19 -3.79 -2.03 -5.50
N LYS A 20 -3.44 -0.74 -5.52
CA LYS A 20 -3.40 0.08 -4.30
C LYS A 20 -4.76 0.08 -3.59
N SER A 21 -5.83 0.32 -4.34
CA SER A 21 -7.20 0.33 -3.82
C SER A 21 -7.65 -1.06 -3.38
N GLU A 22 -7.28 -2.11 -4.12
CA GLU A 22 -7.58 -3.49 -3.72
C GLU A 22 -6.84 -3.88 -2.43
N ILE A 23 -5.56 -3.53 -2.29
CA ILE A 23 -4.80 -3.74 -1.07
C ILE A 23 -5.47 -3.01 0.09
N LEU A 24 -5.75 -1.72 -0.03
CA LEU A 24 -6.47 -0.96 1.00
C LEU A 24 -7.79 -1.64 1.39
N SER A 25 -8.51 -2.17 0.40
CA SER A 25 -9.80 -2.83 0.63
C SER A 25 -9.71 -4.07 1.51
N CYS A 26 -8.63 -4.84 1.39
CA CYS A 26 -8.35 -6.01 2.22
C CYS A 26 -8.11 -5.66 3.68
N PHE A 27 -7.69 -4.42 3.96
CA PHE A 27 -7.43 -3.89 5.30
C PHE A 27 -8.55 -2.98 5.81
N GLY A 28 -9.72 -3.01 5.16
CA GLY A 28 -10.86 -2.20 5.60
C GLY A 28 -10.68 -0.69 5.38
N LYS A 29 -9.79 -0.29 4.46
CA LYS A 29 -9.56 1.13 4.13
C LYS A 29 -10.18 1.49 2.79
N THR A 30 -10.43 2.78 2.60
CA THR A 30 -10.89 3.38 1.33
C THR A 30 -10.24 4.76 1.15
N VAL A 31 -10.59 5.46 0.08
CA VAL A 31 -10.12 6.81 -0.22
C VAL A 31 -11.30 7.78 -0.23
N ASP A 32 -11.13 8.95 0.38
CA ASP A 32 -12.12 10.03 0.39
C ASP A 32 -12.10 10.86 -0.91
N ASP A 33 -13.02 11.82 -1.04
CA ASP A 33 -13.11 12.70 -2.23
C ASP A 33 -11.88 13.61 -2.42
N ASN A 34 -11.03 13.74 -1.40
CA ASN A 34 -9.82 14.55 -1.42
C ASN A 34 -8.55 13.73 -1.67
N GLY A 35 -8.67 12.40 -1.83
CA GLY A 35 -7.54 11.50 -2.09
C GLY A 35 -6.85 10.94 -0.85
N TYR A 36 -7.39 11.17 0.36
CA TYR A 36 -6.86 10.64 1.61
C TYR A 36 -7.38 9.25 1.92
N ILE A 37 -6.53 8.42 2.53
CA ILE A 37 -6.91 7.09 2.98
C ILE A 37 -7.69 7.22 4.30
N VAL A 38 -8.87 6.61 4.36
CA VAL A 38 -9.77 6.65 5.50
C VAL A 38 -10.23 5.23 5.89
N GLU A 39 -10.72 5.08 7.11
CA GLU A 39 -11.37 3.84 7.54
C GLU A 39 -12.68 3.64 6.75
N ARG A 40 -12.92 2.45 6.22
CA ARG A 40 -14.13 2.16 5.43
C ARG A 40 -15.40 2.32 6.26
N ASP A 41 -15.33 1.91 7.51
CA ASP A 41 -16.48 1.92 8.43
C ASP A 41 -16.67 3.28 9.11
N ASP A 42 -15.68 4.18 9.01
CA ASP A 42 -15.72 5.56 9.50
C ASP A 42 -14.94 6.50 8.55
N PRO A 43 -15.60 7.02 7.49
CA PRO A 43 -14.94 7.85 6.48
C PRO A 43 -14.39 9.19 7.01
N ASP A 44 -14.82 9.64 8.19
CA ASP A 44 -14.28 10.84 8.83
C ASP A 44 -12.94 10.54 9.54
N GLN A 45 -12.61 9.26 9.74
CA GLN A 45 -11.37 8.81 10.35
C GLN A 45 -10.28 8.58 9.28
N ARG A 46 -9.31 9.49 9.23
CA ARG A 46 -8.11 9.36 8.38
C ARG A 46 -7.14 8.32 8.94
N VAL A 47 -6.53 7.57 8.03
CA VAL A 47 -5.38 6.74 8.34
C VAL A 47 -4.15 7.64 8.46
N LEU A 48 -3.45 7.49 9.58
CA LEU A 48 -2.27 8.28 9.91
C LEU A 48 -1.01 7.40 9.83
N THR A 49 0.12 8.02 9.47
CA THR A 49 1.44 7.43 9.70
C THR A 49 1.71 7.31 11.20
N PRO A 50 2.72 6.54 11.64
CA PRO A 50 3.17 6.51 13.03
C PRO A 50 3.55 7.89 13.61
N ASN A 51 3.86 8.85 12.72
CA ASN A 51 4.19 10.22 13.10
C ASN A 51 2.95 11.14 13.16
N GLY A 52 1.75 10.62 12.87
CA GLY A 52 0.49 11.36 12.89
C GLY A 52 0.20 12.15 11.62
N GLU A 53 0.86 11.84 10.51
CA GLU A 53 0.64 12.51 9.21
C GLU A 53 -0.45 11.80 8.42
N ASP A 54 -1.31 12.55 7.73
CA ASP A 54 -2.29 11.99 6.81
C ASP A 54 -1.61 11.29 5.62
N VAL A 55 -2.23 10.25 5.08
CA VAL A 55 -1.70 9.50 3.93
C VAL A 55 -2.64 9.61 2.74
N THR A 56 -2.12 10.04 1.58
CA THR A 56 -2.86 9.99 0.32
C THR A 56 -2.63 8.69 -0.43
N LEU A 57 -3.53 8.33 -1.34
CA LEU A 57 -3.38 7.14 -2.19
C LEU A 57 -2.10 7.18 -3.04
N ASP A 58 -1.69 8.36 -3.48
CA ASP A 58 -0.49 8.55 -4.30
C ASP A 58 0.79 8.26 -3.51
N GLU A 59 0.80 8.65 -2.23
CA GLU A 59 1.89 8.42 -1.28
C GLU A 59 1.91 7.01 -0.68
N PHE A 60 0.82 6.24 -0.85
CA PHE A 60 0.71 4.89 -0.33
C PHE A 60 1.73 3.93 -0.97
N ALA A 61 2.63 3.41 -0.13
CA ALA A 61 3.69 2.49 -0.53
C ALA A 61 3.49 1.03 -0.06
N GLY A 62 2.61 0.77 0.91
CA GLY A 62 2.31 -0.59 1.38
C GLY A 62 1.83 -0.68 2.83
N ILE A 63 1.57 -1.92 3.29
CA ILE A 63 1.08 -2.25 4.64
C ILE A 63 1.97 -3.37 5.21
N ARG A 64 2.62 -3.13 6.37
CA ARG A 64 3.45 -4.13 7.08
C ARG A 64 2.70 -4.69 8.27
N LYS A 65 2.67 -6.02 8.42
CA LYS A 65 2.00 -6.68 9.55
C LYS A 65 2.85 -6.68 10.83
N GLY A 66 2.74 -5.61 11.61
CA GLY A 66 2.75 -5.60 13.07
C GLY A 66 1.99 -4.41 13.72
N SER A 67 1.09 -3.66 13.07
CA SER A 67 0.29 -3.94 11.86
C SER A 67 0.23 -2.80 10.83
N GLU A 68 1.10 -1.78 10.87
CA GLU A 68 1.30 -0.83 9.75
C GLU A 68 2.67 -0.10 9.88
N ILE A 69 3.51 -0.12 8.83
CA ILE A 69 4.74 0.70 8.69
C ILE A 69 4.74 1.28 7.28
N PHE A 70 4.96 2.59 7.19
CA PHE A 70 5.02 3.34 5.94
C PHE A 70 6.48 3.59 5.58
N ILE A 71 6.88 3.19 4.37
CA ILE A 71 8.26 3.26 3.91
C ILE A 71 8.28 4.17 2.69
N LYS A 72 9.15 5.17 2.71
CA LYS A 72 9.32 6.06 1.55
C LYS A 72 10.04 5.30 0.43
N ALA A 73 9.74 5.66 -0.82
CA ALA A 73 10.35 5.05 -2.01
C ALA A 73 11.78 5.56 -2.27
N ASP A 74 12.59 5.66 -1.21
CA ASP A 74 14.00 6.02 -1.28
C ASP A 74 14.89 4.92 -0.72
N LEU A 75 16.11 4.84 -1.28
CA LEU A 75 17.07 3.78 -0.96
C LEU A 75 17.42 3.72 0.54
N PRO A 76 17.60 4.85 1.26
CA PRO A 76 17.80 4.83 2.72
C PRO A 76 16.66 4.16 3.48
N SER A 77 15.41 4.52 3.18
CA SER A 77 14.23 3.96 3.87
C SER A 77 14.08 2.45 3.65
N LEU A 78 14.54 1.93 2.51
CA LEU A 78 14.58 0.50 2.22
C LEU A 78 15.69 -0.23 2.98
N ILE A 79 16.85 0.42 3.20
CA ILE A 79 17.96 -0.14 3.98
C ILE A 79 17.57 -0.24 5.46
N GLU A 80 16.95 0.82 6.02
CA GLU A 80 16.45 0.83 7.40
C GLU A 80 15.43 -0.29 7.66
N LEU A 81 14.61 -0.65 6.66
CA LEU A 81 13.72 -1.80 6.78
C LEU A 81 14.50 -3.10 6.99
N LEU A 82 15.54 -3.33 6.20
CA LEU A 82 16.32 -4.58 6.23
C LEU A 82 17.00 -4.79 7.59
N ASP A 83 17.49 -3.70 8.20
CA ASP A 83 18.12 -3.75 9.54
C ASP A 83 17.12 -4.09 10.66
N THR A 84 15.81 -3.84 10.45
CA THR A 84 14.75 -4.18 11.43
C THR A 84 14.17 -5.59 11.28
N LEU A 85 14.73 -6.41 10.38
CA LEU A 85 14.30 -7.78 10.11
C LEU A 85 15.26 -8.85 10.67
N GLU A 86 16.36 -8.46 11.32
CA GLU A 86 17.20 -9.32 12.18
C GLU A 86 16.71 -9.32 13.64
#